data_AF-A0A2N3E0R9-F1
#
_entry.id   AF-A0A2N3E0R9-F1
#
_cell.length_a   1.000
_cell.length_b   1.000
_cell.length_c   1.000
_cell.angle_alpha   90.00
_cell.angle_beta   90.00
_cell.angle_gamma   90.00
#
_symmetry.space_group_name_H-M   'P 1'
#
loop_
_entity.id
_entity.type
_entity.pdbx_description
1 polymer ?
#
loop_
_entity_poly.entity_id
_entity_poly.type
_entity_poly.pdbx_seq_one_letter_code
_entity_poly.pdbx_strand_id
1 'polypeptide(L)' 'YWYPRGGIPIDVFWQKGKLPAGVWAPDQGVSSYRGRG' A
#
# COMPACT_ATOMS: atom_id res chain seq x y z
N TYR A 1 -5.08 2.77 1.95
CA TYR A 1 -5.33 3.48 0.68
C TYR A 1 -6.48 4.44 0.86
N TRP A 2 -6.29 5.74 0.59
CA TRP A 2 -7.33 6.73 0.90
C TRP A 2 -7.22 8.07 0.14
N TYR A 3 -8.39 8.72 0.07
CA TYR A 3 -8.83 9.93 -0.59
C TYR A 3 -8.12 11.23 -0.16
N PRO A 4 -7.60 12.02 -1.12
CA PRO A 4 -6.86 13.23 -0.83
C PRO A 4 -7.78 14.36 -0.38
N ARG A 5 -7.48 14.96 0.77
CA ARG A 5 -7.89 16.33 1.07
C ARG A 5 -6.74 17.26 0.66
N GLY A 6 -6.95 18.05 -0.38
CA GLY A 6 -6.10 19.23 -0.65
C GLY A 6 -4.89 19.02 -1.56
N GLY A 7 -5.01 18.33 -2.69
CA GLY A 7 -4.15 18.56 -3.86
C GLY A 7 -2.65 18.22 -3.78
N ILE A 8 -2.16 17.64 -2.67
CA ILE A 8 -0.78 17.16 -2.56
C ILE A 8 -0.67 15.77 -3.21
N PRO A 9 0.17 15.56 -4.23
CA PRO A 9 0.40 14.24 -4.79
C PRO A 9 1.19 13.37 -3.80
N ILE A 10 0.72 12.14 -3.58
CA ILE A 10 1.37 11.14 -2.73
C ILE A 10 1.99 10.08 -3.64
N ASP A 11 3.28 9.79 -3.45
CA ASP A 11 3.94 8.66 -4.10
C ASP A 11 3.44 7.34 -3.50
N VAL A 12 2.65 6.63 -4.31
CA VAL A 12 2.11 5.32 -3.95
C VAL A 12 3.16 4.26 -4.24
N PHE A 13 3.86 3.80 -3.19
CA PHE A 13 4.71 2.62 -3.28
C PHE A 13 3.85 1.36 -3.27
N TRP A 14 3.78 0.67 -4.41
CA TRP A 14 3.14 -0.63 -4.53
C TRP A 14 4.16 -1.67 -5.03
N GLN A 15 4.11 -2.87 -4.44
CA GLN A 15 4.96 -3.99 -4.84
C GLN A 15 4.07 -5.23 -5.01
N LYS A 16 4.25 -5.95 -6.12
CA LYS A 16 3.62 -7.25 -6.38
C LYS A 16 4.65 -8.36 -6.21
N GLY A 17 4.26 -9.45 -5.56
CA GLY A 17 5.09 -10.65 -5.38
C GLY A 17 5.58 -10.86 -3.95
N LYS A 18 6.38 -11.90 -3.73
CA LYS A 18 6.95 -12.24 -2.41
C LYS A 18 8.05 -11.24 -2.05
N LEU A 19 8.17 -10.92 -0.75
CA LEU A 19 9.27 -10.11 -0.24
C LEU A 19 10.63 -10.76 -0.60
N PRO A 20 11.64 -9.99 -1.04
CA PRO A 20 12.97 -10.54 -1.30
C PRO A 20 13.58 -11.19 -0.05
N ALA A 21 14.37 -12.25 -0.24
CA ALA A 21 15.00 -12.95 0.88
C ALA A 21 15.94 -12.01 1.65
N GLY A 22 15.85 -12.03 2.98
CA GLY A 22 16.68 -11.21 3.86
C GLY A 22 16.23 -9.75 4.00
N VAL A 23 15.17 -9.32 3.31
CA VAL A 23 14.55 -8.01 3.55
C VAL A 23 13.59 -8.13 4.72
N TRP A 24 13.70 -7.20 5.66
CA TRP A 24 12.69 -7.01 6.70
C TRP A 24 11.70 -5.94 6.24
N ALA A 25 10.42 -6.26 6.24
CA ALA A 25 9.33 -5.31 6.02
C ALA A 25 8.28 -5.52 7.13
N PRO A 26 7.78 -4.43 7.75
CA PRO A 26 6.72 -4.52 8.73
C PRO A 26 5.40 -4.97 8.09
N ASP A 27 4.57 -5.69 8.84
CA ASP A 27 3.20 -5.99 8.41
C ASP A 27 2.41 -4.69 8.30
N GLN A 28 1.72 -4.49 7.18
CA GLN A 28 1.01 -3.24 6.89
C GLN A 28 -0.19 -3.07 7.83
N GLY A 29 -0.76 -4.15 8.38
CA GLY A 29 -1.87 -4.11 9.34
C GLY A 29 -3.16 -3.49 8.79
N VAL A 30 -3.20 -3.16 7.50
CA VAL A 30 -4.34 -2.55 6.81
C VAL A 30 -4.96 -3.58 5.89
N SER A 31 -6.24 -3.88 6.10
CA SER A 31 -6.99 -4.75 5.20
C SER A 31 -6.93 -4.22 3.78
N SER A 32 -6.69 -5.11 2.82
CA SER A 32 -6.76 -4.77 1.39
C SER A 32 -8.10 -4.11 1.10
N TYR A 33 -8.07 -2.99 0.37
CA TYR A 33 -9.30 -2.33 -0.02
C TYR A 33 -10.09 -3.26 -0.95
N ARG A 34 -11.27 -3.69 -0.51
CA ARG A 34 -12.20 -4.49 -1.31
C ARG A 34 -13.18 -3.52 -1.97
N GLY A 35 -12.89 -3.12 -3.20
CA GLY A 35 -13.86 -2.38 -4.01
C GLY A 35 -15.15 -3.19 -4.13
N ARG A 36 -16.32 -2.53 -4.01
CA ARG A 36 -17.56 -3.11 -4.53
C ARG A 36 -17.43 -3.10 -6.06
N GLY A 37 -17.72 -4.25 -6.68
CA GLY A 37 -17.56 -4.49 -8.13
C GLY A 37 -18.35 -3.52 -8.99
#